data_AF-A0A517XT68-F1
#
_entry.id   AF-A0A517XT68-F1
#
_cell.length_a   1.000
_cell.length_b   1.000
_cell.length_c   1.000
_cell.angle_alpha   90.00
_cell.angle_beta   90.00
_cell.angle_gamma   90.00
#
_symmetry.space_group_name_H-M   'P 1'
#
loop_
_entity.id
_entity.type
_entity.pdbx_description
1 polymer ?
#
loop_
_entity_poly.entity_id
_entity_poly.type
_entity_poly.pdbx_seq_one_letter_code
_entity_poly.pdbx_strand_id
1 'polypeptide(L)'
;MSRLSLAAVLGFAAAGLVSLGTGRAQESKAQPKAHEHAQHFQDCAKACDDCARLCEACGAHCTRLVADGKKEHLETVRTCQDCATVCAAASAITARSGPYSDAICQACADVCKRCGDACEKHAADPMMKRCADECRKCEKACRDMLAHTRPQAASR
;
A
#
# COMPACT_ATOMS: atom_id res chain seq x y z
N MET A 1 46.10 11.84 55.07
CA MET A 1 46.41 11.64 53.64
C MET A 1 45.11 11.90 52.88
N SER A 2 44.67 13.16 52.71
CA SER A 2 44.98 14.05 51.57
C SER A 2 44.67 13.33 50.24
N ARG A 3 43.78 13.77 49.33
CA ARG A 3 43.23 15.11 49.05
C ARG A 3 41.91 15.03 48.27
N LEU A 4 40.99 15.92 48.62
CA LEU A 4 39.99 16.52 47.72
C LEU A 4 40.68 17.21 46.52
N SER A 5 40.01 17.23 45.37
CA SER A 5 40.02 18.30 44.34
C SER A 5 38.80 18.02 43.45
N LEU A 6 37.66 18.72 43.48
CA LEU A 6 37.33 20.15 43.37
C LEU A 6 37.86 20.83 42.09
N ALA A 7 36.91 21.31 41.26
CA ALA A 7 37.03 22.27 40.14
C ALA A 7 37.76 21.77 38.88
N ALA A 8 37.43 22.15 37.65
CA ALA A 8 36.65 23.26 37.09
C ALA A 8 36.11 22.84 35.70
N VAL A 9 34.86 23.19 35.32
CA VAL A 9 34.53 24.25 34.35
C VAL A 9 35.63 24.53 33.31
N LEU A 10 35.27 24.47 32.02
CA LEU A 10 35.78 25.15 30.80
C LEU A 10 35.50 24.19 29.62
N GLY A 11 34.50 24.41 28.75
CA GLY A 11 34.43 25.54 27.84
C GLY A 11 35.19 25.21 26.55
N PHE A 12 34.52 24.60 25.56
CA PHE A 12 35.01 24.57 24.17
C PHE A 12 33.94 25.12 23.24
N ALA A 13 33.93 26.45 23.13
CA ALA A 13 33.43 27.12 21.95
C ALA A 13 34.51 26.96 20.86
N ALA A 14 34.24 26.12 19.85
CA ALA A 14 35.02 26.09 18.62
C ALA A 14 34.16 26.70 17.50
N ALA A 15 34.27 28.01 17.37
CA ALA A 15 33.98 28.69 16.11
C ALA A 15 35.10 28.35 15.11
N GLY A 16 34.71 27.98 13.89
CA GLY A 16 35.56 28.08 12.70
C GLY A 16 36.03 26.76 12.11
N LEU A 17 35.51 26.41 10.92
CA LEU A 17 36.23 26.57 9.65
C LEU A 17 35.32 26.17 8.49
N VAL A 18 35.00 27.17 7.67
CA VAL A 18 34.32 27.07 6.38
C VAL A 18 35.13 26.14 5.48
N SER A 19 34.56 24.99 5.10
CA SER A 19 35.07 24.20 3.99
C SER A 19 34.47 24.75 2.69
N LEU A 20 35.19 25.68 2.04
CA LEU A 20 35.00 26.00 0.63
C LEU A 20 35.46 24.81 -0.21
N GLY A 21 34.61 23.78 -0.28
CA GLY A 21 34.70 22.71 -1.27
C GLY A 21 34.00 23.18 -2.55
N THR A 22 34.79 23.66 -3.50
CA THR A 22 34.35 23.96 -4.86
C THR A 22 33.78 22.70 -5.52
N GLY A 23 32.47 22.73 -5.78
CA GLY A 23 31.76 22.04 -6.85
C GLY A 23 32.28 20.69 -7.34
N ARG A 24 31.58 19.63 -6.95
CA ARG A 24 30.76 18.88 -7.91
C ARG A 24 29.36 18.75 -7.35
N ALA A 25 28.51 19.65 -7.83
CA ALA A 25 27.08 19.42 -7.89
C ALA A 25 26.85 18.03 -8.47
N GLN A 26 26.25 17.15 -7.67
CA GLN A 26 25.03 16.48 -8.06
C GLN A 26 24.97 16.06 -9.54
N GLU A 27 25.77 15.07 -9.92
CA GLU A 27 25.47 14.23 -11.07
C GLU A 27 24.39 13.21 -10.66
N SER A 28 23.17 13.70 -10.54
CA SER A 28 21.98 12.89 -10.76
C SER A 28 21.16 13.57 -11.84
N LYS A 29 21.68 13.55 -13.07
CA LYS A 29 20.92 13.84 -14.30
C LYS A 29 20.60 12.55 -15.05
N ALA A 30 20.17 11.54 -14.30
CA ALA A 30 19.47 10.37 -14.78
C ALA A 30 18.50 9.93 -13.66
N GLN A 31 17.16 9.93 -13.74
CA GLN A 31 16.19 10.12 -14.80
C GLN A 31 14.82 10.39 -14.11
N PRO A 32 14.01 11.38 -14.53
CA PRO A 32 12.66 11.58 -13.98
C PRO A 32 11.71 10.41 -14.24
N LYS A 33 11.84 9.72 -15.38
CA LYS A 33 10.89 8.69 -15.82
C LYS A 33 11.04 7.31 -15.16
N ALA A 34 12.27 6.93 -14.78
CA ALA A 34 12.51 5.64 -14.13
C ALA A 34 11.95 5.60 -12.69
N HIS A 35 12.03 6.73 -11.98
CA HIS A 35 11.45 6.86 -10.64
C HIS A 35 9.92 6.86 -10.67
N GLU A 36 9.29 7.53 -11.64
CA GLU A 36 7.83 7.57 -11.79
C GLU A 36 7.24 6.17 -12.03
N HIS A 37 7.85 5.39 -12.93
CA HIS A 37 7.38 4.04 -13.22
C HIS A 37 7.45 3.12 -11.98
N ALA A 38 8.51 3.24 -11.18
CA ALA A 38 8.66 2.47 -9.95
C ALA A 38 7.64 2.88 -8.86
N GLN A 39 7.23 4.15 -8.81
CA GLN A 39 6.25 4.63 -7.82
C GLN A 39 4.86 3.99 -8.03
N HIS A 40 4.39 3.88 -9.27
CA HIS A 40 3.08 3.27 -9.55
C HIS A 40 2.96 1.85 -8.97
N PHE A 41 4.00 1.03 -9.09
CA PHE A 41 4.03 -0.32 -8.52
C PHE A 41 3.91 -0.31 -6.98
N GLN A 42 4.60 0.62 -6.32
CA GLN A 42 4.54 0.74 -4.85
C GLN A 42 3.20 1.26 -4.37
N ASP A 43 2.61 2.24 -5.07
CA ASP A 43 1.28 2.76 -4.76
C ASP A 43 0.21 1.66 -4.88
N CYS A 44 0.28 0.85 -5.94
CA CYS A 44 -0.60 -0.29 -6.10
C CYS A 44 -0.38 -1.35 -5.03
N ALA A 45 0.88 -1.67 -4.71
CA ALA A 45 1.19 -2.62 -3.65
C ALA A 45 0.59 -2.19 -2.31
N LYS A 46 0.75 -0.91 -1.97
CA LYS A 46 0.18 -0.32 -0.77
C LYS A 46 -1.34 -0.41 -0.75
N ALA A 47 -2.02 -0.03 -1.83
CA ALA A 47 -3.48 -0.09 -1.92
C ALA A 47 -3.98 -1.54 -1.79
N CYS A 48 -3.28 -2.51 -2.39
CA CYS A 48 -3.60 -3.92 -2.27
C CYS A 48 -3.39 -4.44 -0.85
N ASP A 49 -2.31 -4.07 -0.16
CA ASP A 49 -2.07 -4.48 1.23
C ASP A 49 -3.12 -3.91 2.20
N ASP A 50 -3.42 -2.62 2.07
CA ASP A 50 -4.43 -1.95 2.89
C ASP A 50 -5.81 -2.60 2.69
N CYS A 51 -6.17 -2.90 1.44
CA CYS A 51 -7.41 -3.59 1.11
C CYS A 51 -7.45 -5.04 1.63
N ALA A 52 -6.35 -5.79 1.51
CA ALA A 52 -6.26 -7.16 1.99
C ALA A 52 -6.55 -7.25 3.51
N ARG A 53 -5.86 -6.40 4.29
CA ARG A 53 -6.03 -6.33 5.74
C ARG A 53 -7.46 -5.95 6.14
N LEU A 54 -8.07 -5.02 5.41
CA LEU A 54 -9.41 -4.56 5.73
C LEU A 54 -10.48 -5.57 5.33
N CYS A 55 -10.32 -6.26 4.20
CA CYS A 55 -11.20 -7.34 3.78
C CYS A 55 -11.15 -8.51 4.76
N GLU A 56 -9.97 -8.86 5.29
CA GLU A 56 -9.84 -9.88 6.35
C GLU A 56 -10.65 -9.49 7.61
N ALA A 57 -10.48 -8.25 8.07
CA ALA A 57 -11.23 -7.73 9.21
C ALA A 57 -12.75 -7.69 8.95
N CYS A 58 -13.15 -7.31 7.74
CA CYS A 58 -14.57 -7.24 7.35
C CYS A 58 -15.19 -8.63 7.23
N GLY A 59 -14.46 -9.60 6.67
CA GLY A 59 -14.88 -11.00 6.61
C GLY A 59 -15.09 -11.59 8.00
N ALA A 60 -14.17 -11.33 8.94
CA ALA A 60 -14.31 -11.76 10.32
C ALA A 60 -15.52 -11.12 11.02
N HIS A 61 -15.74 -9.82 10.79
CA HIS A 61 -16.92 -9.09 11.28
C HIS A 61 -18.22 -9.70 10.76
N CYS A 62 -18.34 -9.88 9.44
CA CYS A 62 -19.52 -10.46 8.80
C CYS A 62 -19.76 -11.90 9.27
N THR A 63 -18.70 -12.67 9.52
CA THR A 63 -18.81 -14.03 10.06
C THR A 63 -19.47 -14.04 11.44
N ARG A 64 -19.16 -13.07 12.31
CA ARG A 64 -19.84 -12.93 13.61
C ARG A 64 -21.32 -12.59 13.44
N LEU A 65 -21.64 -11.65 12.55
CA LEU A 65 -23.03 -11.31 12.26
C LEU A 65 -23.84 -12.52 11.75
N VAL A 66 -23.24 -13.34 10.89
CA VAL A 66 -23.86 -14.59 10.42
C VAL A 66 -24.08 -15.57 11.57
N ALA A 67 -23.12 -15.71 12.49
CA ALA A 67 -23.26 -16.54 13.67
C ALA A 67 -24.39 -16.06 14.60
N ASP A 68 -24.64 -14.75 14.64
CA ASP A 68 -25.76 -14.11 15.35
C ASP A 68 -27.11 -14.20 14.60
N GLY A 69 -27.15 -14.92 13.48
CA GLY A 69 -28.38 -15.19 12.71
C GLY A 69 -28.64 -14.27 11.52
N LYS A 70 -27.77 -13.27 11.27
CA LYS A 70 -27.89 -12.34 10.13
C LYS A 70 -27.30 -12.95 8.85
N LYS A 71 -28.03 -13.91 8.30
CA LYS A 71 -27.61 -14.72 7.13
C LYS A 71 -27.40 -13.90 5.86
N GLU A 72 -27.96 -12.70 5.77
CA GLU A 72 -27.76 -11.76 4.66
C GLU A 72 -26.29 -11.40 4.42
N HIS A 73 -25.42 -11.52 5.44
CA HIS A 73 -24.00 -11.21 5.31
C HIS A 73 -23.13 -12.35 4.76
N LEU A 74 -23.73 -13.51 4.42
CA LEU A 74 -22.99 -14.66 3.87
C LEU A 74 -22.28 -14.35 2.54
N GLU A 75 -22.88 -13.51 1.69
CA GLU A 75 -22.25 -13.04 0.45
C GLU A 75 -20.97 -12.26 0.78
N THR A 76 -21.08 -11.28 1.68
CA THR A 76 -19.96 -10.42 2.10
C THR A 76 -18.82 -11.21 2.73
N VAL A 77 -19.11 -12.25 3.53
CA VAL A 77 -18.06 -13.13 4.07
C VAL A 77 -17.21 -13.72 2.95
N ARG A 78 -17.85 -14.32 1.95
CA ARG A 78 -17.17 -15.00 0.84
C ARG A 78 -16.37 -14.01 -0.01
N THR A 79 -16.99 -12.89 -0.39
CA THR A 79 -16.30 -11.89 -1.22
C THR A 79 -15.14 -11.24 -0.48
N CYS A 80 -15.25 -10.98 0.82
CA CYS A 80 -14.16 -10.43 1.63
C CYS A 80 -12.97 -11.39 1.73
N GLN A 81 -13.21 -12.69 1.94
CA GLN A 81 -12.15 -13.70 2.03
C GLN A 81 -11.38 -13.85 0.70
N ASP A 82 -12.12 -13.93 -0.41
CA ASP A 82 -11.51 -14.00 -1.75
C ASP A 82 -10.75 -12.71 -2.08
N CYS A 83 -11.35 -11.55 -1.79
CA CYS A 83 -10.73 -10.24 -2.00
C CYS A 83 -9.44 -10.12 -1.18
N ALA A 84 -9.46 -10.49 0.11
CA ALA A 84 -8.28 -10.47 0.97
C ALA A 84 -7.13 -11.30 0.39
N THR A 85 -7.43 -12.52 -0.06
CA THR A 85 -6.44 -13.45 -0.63
C THR A 85 -5.83 -12.90 -1.92
N VAL A 86 -6.66 -12.41 -2.84
CA VAL A 86 -6.20 -11.88 -4.12
C VAL A 86 -5.44 -10.57 -3.93
N CYS A 87 -5.91 -9.68 -3.06
CA CYS A 87 -5.22 -8.43 -2.74
C CYS A 87 -3.85 -8.68 -2.11
N ALA A 88 -3.71 -9.67 -1.22
CA ALA A 88 -2.42 -10.05 -0.66
C ALA A 88 -1.44 -10.54 -1.75
N ALA A 89 -1.92 -11.37 -2.69
CA ALA A 89 -1.12 -11.82 -3.82
C ALA A 89 -0.72 -10.67 -4.75
N ALA A 90 -1.67 -9.77 -5.05
CA ALA A 90 -1.44 -8.58 -5.87
C ALA A 90 -0.37 -7.68 -5.23
N SER A 91 -0.52 -7.36 -3.95
CA SER A 91 0.44 -6.58 -3.17
C SER A 91 1.85 -7.14 -3.29
N ALA A 92 2.02 -8.44 -3.03
CA ALA A 92 3.32 -9.07 -3.09
C ALA A 92 3.93 -8.99 -4.49
N ILE A 93 3.16 -9.27 -5.54
CA ILE A 93 3.63 -9.27 -6.93
C ILE A 93 4.00 -7.86 -7.39
N THR A 94 3.16 -6.86 -7.12
CA THR A 94 3.42 -5.48 -7.56
C THR A 94 4.55 -4.84 -6.75
N ALA A 95 4.70 -5.14 -5.45
CA ALA A 95 5.77 -4.60 -4.61
C ALA A 95 7.18 -4.89 -5.14
N ARG A 96 7.34 -6.02 -5.86
CA ARG A 96 8.60 -6.44 -6.48
C ARG A 96 8.64 -6.21 -8.00
N SER A 97 7.70 -5.41 -8.54
CA SER A 97 7.54 -5.17 -9.98
C SER A 97 7.51 -6.47 -10.80
N GLY A 98 6.76 -7.47 -10.33
CA GLY A 98 6.77 -8.82 -10.90
C GLY A 98 6.19 -8.89 -12.32
N PRO A 99 6.60 -9.89 -13.12
CA PRO A 99 6.19 -10.01 -14.53
C PRO A 99 4.71 -10.36 -14.72
N TYR A 100 4.00 -10.77 -13.66
CA TYR A 100 2.58 -11.10 -13.66
C TYR A 100 1.70 -9.98 -13.09
N SER A 101 2.24 -8.77 -12.98
CA SER A 101 1.53 -7.63 -12.39
C SER A 101 0.27 -7.27 -13.17
N ASP A 102 0.26 -7.43 -14.49
CA ASP A 102 -0.92 -7.23 -15.34
C ASP A 102 -2.03 -8.24 -14.99
N ALA A 103 -1.72 -9.53 -15.00
CA ALA A 103 -2.67 -10.59 -14.75
C ALA A 103 -3.27 -10.51 -13.34
N ILE A 104 -2.43 -10.27 -12.32
CA ILE A 104 -2.92 -10.19 -10.94
C ILE A 104 -3.70 -8.89 -10.70
N CYS A 105 -3.30 -7.74 -11.26
CA CYS A 105 -4.04 -6.50 -11.11
C CYS A 105 -5.42 -6.56 -11.79
N GLN A 106 -5.54 -7.25 -12.93
CA GLN A 106 -6.84 -7.47 -13.57
C GLN A 106 -7.77 -8.27 -12.65
N ALA A 107 -7.30 -9.40 -12.12
CA ALA A 107 -8.07 -10.21 -11.18
C ALA A 107 -8.42 -9.43 -9.90
N CYS A 108 -7.45 -8.70 -9.34
CA CYS A 108 -7.60 -7.89 -8.13
C CYS A 108 -8.66 -6.80 -8.30
N ALA A 109 -8.64 -6.07 -9.43
CA ALA A 109 -9.64 -5.05 -9.72
C ALA A 109 -11.06 -5.65 -9.76
N ASP A 110 -11.23 -6.83 -10.37
CA ASP A 110 -12.53 -7.45 -10.51
C ASP A 110 -13.08 -8.00 -9.19
N VAL A 111 -12.23 -8.58 -8.33
CA VAL A 111 -12.66 -9.02 -6.99
C VAL A 111 -12.89 -7.84 -6.04
N CYS A 112 -12.07 -6.80 -6.11
CA CYS A 112 -12.28 -5.56 -5.35
C CYS A 112 -13.62 -4.93 -5.73
N LYS A 113 -13.95 -4.89 -7.02
CA LYS A 113 -15.26 -4.39 -7.47
C LYS A 113 -16.40 -5.16 -6.82
N ARG A 114 -16.36 -6.49 -6.88
CA ARG A 114 -17.41 -7.38 -6.34
C ARG A 114 -17.52 -7.29 -4.82
N CYS A 115 -16.39 -7.27 -4.11
CA CYS A 115 -16.37 -7.12 -2.66
C CYS A 115 -16.89 -5.74 -2.25
N GLY A 116 -16.49 -4.68 -2.95
CA GLY A 116 -17.02 -3.34 -2.74
C GLY A 116 -18.54 -3.27 -2.97
N ASP A 117 -19.04 -3.88 -4.05
CA ASP A 117 -20.47 -3.95 -4.35
C ASP A 117 -21.26 -4.69 -3.24
N ALA A 118 -20.72 -5.79 -2.70
CA ALA A 118 -21.34 -6.54 -1.62
C ALA A 118 -21.35 -5.77 -0.28
N CYS A 119 -20.23 -5.13 0.07
CA CYS A 119 -20.12 -4.31 1.28
C CYS A 119 -21.03 -3.07 1.23
N GLU A 120 -21.17 -2.42 0.08
CA GLU A 120 -22.00 -1.22 -0.08
C GLU A 120 -23.48 -1.47 0.22
N LYS A 121 -23.99 -2.68 -0.07
CA LYS A 121 -25.36 -3.10 0.29
C LYS A 121 -25.64 -3.00 1.79
N HIS A 122 -24.59 -2.98 2.62
CA HIS A 122 -24.66 -2.93 4.07
C HIS A 122 -23.91 -1.71 4.66
N ALA A 123 -23.78 -0.61 3.90
CA ALA A 123 -23.02 0.58 4.29
C ALA A 123 -23.54 1.34 5.54
N ALA A 124 -24.68 0.93 6.11
CA ALA A 124 -25.10 1.39 7.43
C ALA A 124 -24.19 0.88 8.56
N ASP A 125 -23.51 -0.25 8.34
CA ASP A 125 -22.46 -0.75 9.24
C ASP A 125 -21.12 -0.05 8.92
N PRO A 126 -20.48 0.61 9.90
CA PRO A 126 -19.23 1.34 9.67
C PRO A 126 -18.09 0.47 9.14
N MET A 127 -18.03 -0.82 9.51
CA MET A 127 -16.99 -1.74 9.04
C MET A 127 -17.16 -2.05 7.55
N MET A 128 -18.39 -2.36 7.12
CA MET A 128 -18.69 -2.66 5.72
C MET A 128 -18.59 -1.41 4.84
N LYS A 129 -19.01 -0.23 5.33
CA LYS A 129 -18.77 1.05 4.64
C LYS A 129 -17.28 1.28 4.37
N ARG A 130 -16.45 1.14 5.41
CA ARG A 130 -14.99 1.31 5.29
C ARG A 130 -14.40 0.29 4.31
N CYS A 131 -14.87 -0.95 4.35
CA CYS A 131 -14.43 -2.00 3.43
C CYS A 131 -14.79 -1.69 1.98
N ALA A 132 -16.00 -1.17 1.73
CA ALA A 132 -16.42 -0.75 0.39
C ALA A 132 -15.52 0.36 -0.15
N ASP A 133 -15.28 1.41 0.65
CA ASP A 133 -14.41 2.54 0.27
C ASP A 133 -12.99 2.07 -0.08
N GLU A 134 -12.42 1.16 0.71
CA GLU A 134 -11.06 0.65 0.47
C GLU A 134 -10.98 -0.26 -0.75
N CYS A 135 -12.01 -1.09 -0.97
CA CYS A 135 -12.13 -1.88 -2.20
C CYS A 135 -12.16 -0.98 -3.44
N ARG A 136 -12.82 0.19 -3.39
CA ARG A 136 -12.82 1.15 -4.52
C ARG A 136 -11.45 1.76 -4.78
N LYS A 137 -10.70 2.08 -3.72
CA LYS A 137 -9.33 2.59 -3.86
C LYS A 137 -8.43 1.54 -4.49
N CYS A 138 -8.49 0.30 -4.02
CA CYS A 138 -7.68 -0.79 -4.56
C CYS A 138 -8.09 -1.14 -6.00
N GLU A 139 -9.39 -1.19 -6.31
CA GLU A 139 -9.89 -1.35 -7.67
C GLU A 139 -9.28 -0.30 -8.60
N LYS A 140 -9.33 0.98 -8.21
CA LYS A 140 -8.76 2.07 -9.01
C LYS A 140 -7.25 1.89 -9.20
N ALA A 141 -6.51 1.64 -8.13
CA ALA A 141 -5.06 1.47 -8.20
C ALA A 141 -4.65 0.30 -9.11
N CYS A 142 -5.34 -0.84 -9.02
CA CYS A 142 -5.12 -1.99 -9.89
C CYS A 142 -5.45 -1.68 -11.36
N ARG A 143 -6.53 -0.95 -11.64
CA ARG A 143 -6.87 -0.54 -13.02
C ARG A 143 -5.82 0.43 -13.59
N ASP A 144 -5.35 1.37 -12.78
CA ASP A 144 -4.29 2.31 -13.19
C ASP A 144 -2.98 1.55 -13.50
N MET A 145 -2.63 0.52 -12.72
CA MET A 145 -1.46 -0.31 -12.98
C MET A 145 -1.47 -1.05 -14.33
N LEU A 146 -2.65 -1.36 -14.88
CA LEU A 146 -2.76 -2.00 -16.19
C LEU A 146 -2.29 -1.08 -17.34
N ALA A 147 -2.18 0.23 -17.11
CA ALA A 147 -1.56 1.16 -18.06
C ALA A 147 -0.02 1.11 -18.00
N HIS A 148 0.55 0.62 -16.90
CA HIS A 148 2.00 0.56 -16.66
C HIS A 148 2.59 -0.84 -16.83
N THR A 149 1.77 -1.88 -16.87
CA THR A 149 2.23 -3.29 -16.95
C THR A 149 2.15 -3.89 -18.35
N ARG A 150 1.39 -3.29 -19.27
CA ARG A 150 1.34 -3.76 -20.66
C ARG A 150 2.66 -3.46 -21.38
N PRO A 151 3.31 -4.47 -21.99
CA PRO A 151 4.36 -4.22 -22.96
C PRO A 151 3.79 -3.31 -24.05
N GLN A 152 4.58 -2.39 -24.59
CA GLN A 152 4.27 -1.69 -25.84
C GLN A 152 4.24 -2.73 -26.98
N ALA A 153 3.19 -3.54 -27.06
CA ALA A 153 2.95 -4.52 -28.11
C ALA A 153 2.39 -3.86 -29.38
N ALA A 154 2.94 -2.69 -29.76
CA ALA A 154 2.53 -1.92 -30.93
C ALA A 154 3.74 -1.25 -31.64
N SER A 155 4.92 -1.86 -31.58
CA SER A 155 6.10 -1.42 -32.36
C SER A 155 6.85 -2.57 -33.05
N ARG A 156 6.15 -3.67 -33.36
CA ARG A 156 6.62 -4.69 -34.30
C ARG A 156 5.59 -4.88 -35.40
#